data_AF-A0A1V1W5J8-F1
#
_entry.id   AF-A0A1V1W5J8-F1
#
_cell.length_a   1.000
_cell.length_b   1.000
_cell.length_c   1.000
_cell.angle_alpha   90.00
_cell.angle_beta   90.00
_cell.angle_gamma   90.00
#
_symmetry.space_group_name_H-M   'P 1'
#
loop_
_entity.id
_entity.type
_entity.pdbx_description
1 polymer ?
#
loop_
_entity_poly.entity_id
_entity_poly.type
_entity_poly.pdbx_seq_one_letter_code
_entity_poly.pdbx_strand_id
1 'polypeptide(L)'
;MSPSTAQAGRSATYGWHAENAARALNALVSADELPAEPAAVDHLLHCREVVIDALRRRLYDLGQDDWFPPGDHLPARAPEPVLQGLDEQLATLVDNIAFALPSLPLDERRSPAEILGTASADATVEAWRAAAVDLQAGSHALSAAAEQPWRSDPGAGWWVMRDVAVALEAVLVLDSRLEEVGLLADHQRPEYAMGLDEKRMVLSQTARVATWHATSASPDAAAPRDPVEATAGVGVVAPVALVGGPEDLAPAQRRLARFLKPTTPSDSFDDEPEITADAAKHVTASQTHLCRVFARAAETSAATRRLAAFFSDRAEVLEDLHPLIEHLVDVNDRRDPTNKRSSWQQSELVNAVERMEASGDPIRLKPAQVLELAKATHEVTHNLATSLRRELLRGNSNLLDADPNQPAGPSRVRRYSPVDRTLTDLAALPAPSEPAARFSDPLQRAALQQTLNLTPPLTSDPARAPTPFPTARGASPSAPAF
;
A
#
# COMPACT_ATOMS: atom_id res chain seq x y z
N MET A 1 34.89 24.69 2.01
CA MET A 1 34.06 23.56 2.48
C MET A 1 32.62 23.93 2.18
N SER A 2 32.13 23.50 1.03
CA SER A 2 30.78 23.76 0.55
C SER A 2 29.91 22.55 0.87
N PRO A 3 28.69 22.72 1.39
CA PRO A 3 27.83 21.59 1.69
C PRO A 3 27.36 20.94 0.38
N SER A 4 27.48 19.61 0.37
CA SER A 4 27.17 18.70 -0.72
C SER A 4 25.72 18.83 -1.19
N THR A 5 25.55 19.12 -2.48
CA THR A 5 24.32 19.13 -3.28
C THR A 5 23.80 17.72 -3.59
N ALA A 6 23.79 16.81 -2.61
CA ALA A 6 23.33 15.42 -2.78
C ALA A 6 21.91 15.15 -2.25
N GLN A 7 21.06 16.19 -2.17
CA GLN A 7 19.68 16.09 -1.66
C GLN A 7 18.63 16.65 -2.63
N ALA A 8 18.97 16.77 -3.92
CA ALA A 8 18.05 17.15 -4.97
C ALA A 8 17.79 15.93 -5.87
N GLY A 9 16.61 15.32 -5.77
CA GLY A 9 16.18 14.27 -6.70
C GLY A 9 15.38 13.09 -6.13
N ARG A 10 14.85 13.15 -4.89
CA ARG A 10 13.75 12.24 -4.50
C ARG A 10 12.43 12.98 -4.70
N SER A 11 11.63 12.58 -5.67
CA SER A 11 10.24 13.00 -5.75
C SER A 11 9.58 12.63 -4.42
N ALA A 12 9.02 13.62 -3.71
CA ALA A 12 8.35 13.38 -2.43
C ALA A 12 7.13 12.46 -2.68
N THR A 13 7.09 11.32 -2.00
CA THR A 13 6.00 10.33 -2.14
C THR A 13 4.87 10.65 -1.16
N TYR A 14 3.67 10.09 -1.40
CA TYR A 14 2.58 10.16 -0.44
C TYR A 14 3.01 9.66 0.95
N GLY A 15 3.71 8.51 1.02
CA GLY A 15 4.19 7.96 2.28
C GLY A 15 5.15 8.89 3.02
N TRP A 16 5.99 9.65 2.30
CA TRP A 16 6.87 10.65 2.90
C TRP A 16 6.09 11.80 3.55
N HIS A 17 5.08 12.31 2.84
CA HIS A 17 4.20 13.36 3.35
C HIS A 17 3.35 12.88 4.54
N ALA A 18 2.81 11.66 4.47
CA ALA A 18 2.05 11.05 5.56
C ALA A 18 2.89 10.91 6.84
N GLU A 19 4.18 10.55 6.73
CA GLU A 19 5.08 10.46 7.88
C GLU A 19 5.40 11.81 8.52
N ASN A 20 5.61 12.85 7.71
CA ASN A 20 5.89 14.18 8.24
C ASN A 20 4.65 14.81 8.88
N ALA A 21 3.48 14.63 8.27
CA ALA A 21 2.21 15.03 8.86
C ALA A 21 1.99 14.33 10.21
N ALA A 22 2.21 13.01 10.30
CA ALA A 22 2.07 12.26 11.55
C ALA A 22 3.05 12.76 12.63
N ARG A 23 4.30 13.08 12.27
CA ARG A 23 5.27 13.68 13.19
C ARG A 23 4.79 15.01 13.75
N ALA A 24 4.30 15.89 12.89
CA ALA A 24 3.81 17.22 13.27
C ALA A 24 2.58 17.12 14.18
N LEU A 25 1.59 16.29 13.82
CA LEU A 25 0.41 16.02 14.65
C LEU A 25 0.79 15.41 16.00
N ASN A 26 1.74 14.47 16.05
CA ASN A 26 2.18 13.87 17.30
C ASN A 26 2.85 14.90 18.22
N ALA A 27 3.63 15.82 17.66
CA ALA A 27 4.22 16.92 18.43
C ALA A 27 3.14 17.83 19.04
N LEU A 28 2.10 18.18 18.28
CA LEU A 28 0.96 18.97 18.76
C LEU A 28 0.19 18.25 19.87
N VAL A 29 -0.14 16.98 19.68
CA VAL A 29 -0.89 16.19 20.68
C VAL A 29 -0.06 16.05 21.97
N SER A 30 1.26 15.88 21.87
CA SER A 30 2.13 15.69 23.03
C SER A 30 2.46 16.98 23.80
N ALA A 31 2.56 18.13 23.13
CA ALA A 31 3.05 19.36 23.74
C ALA A 31 2.04 20.05 24.67
N ASP A 32 0.74 19.95 24.36
CA ASP A 32 -0.34 20.61 25.13
C ASP A 32 -0.09 22.12 25.39
N GLU A 33 0.41 22.81 24.36
CA GLU A 33 0.73 24.24 24.37
C GLU A 33 -0.15 25.00 23.36
N LEU A 34 -0.56 26.22 23.70
CA LEU A 34 -1.20 27.17 22.77
C LEU A 34 -0.32 28.42 22.58
N PRO A 35 -0.36 29.04 21.39
CA PRO A 35 0.32 30.32 21.17
C PRO A 35 -0.24 31.39 22.11
N ALA A 36 0.64 32.23 22.65
CA ALA A 36 0.24 33.34 23.52
C ALA A 36 -0.24 34.57 22.73
N GLU A 37 0.29 34.77 21.52
CA GLU A 37 0.04 35.96 20.71
C GLU A 37 -1.23 35.80 19.86
N PRO A 38 -2.17 36.77 19.84
CA PRO A 38 -3.41 36.69 19.09
C PRO A 38 -3.22 36.43 17.58
N ALA A 39 -2.19 37.02 16.97
CA ALA A 39 -1.86 36.80 15.56
C ALA A 39 -1.37 35.37 15.30
N ALA A 40 -0.68 34.76 16.26
CA ALA A 40 -0.23 33.37 16.18
C ALA A 40 -1.41 32.39 16.37
N VAL A 41 -2.37 32.74 17.25
CA VAL A 41 -3.62 31.99 17.40
C VAL A 41 -4.45 32.05 16.11
N ASP A 42 -4.60 33.23 15.51
CA ASP A 42 -5.29 33.40 14.23
C ASP A 42 -4.63 32.55 13.12
N HIS A 43 -3.29 32.58 13.02
CA HIS A 43 -2.55 31.76 12.07
C HIS A 43 -2.74 30.25 12.31
N LEU A 44 -2.74 29.83 13.57
CA LEU A 44 -3.00 28.43 13.96
C LEU A 44 -4.38 27.97 13.49
N LEU A 45 -5.44 28.75 13.73
CA LEU A 45 -6.81 28.41 13.33
C LEU A 45 -6.93 28.25 11.81
N HIS A 46 -6.26 29.12 11.05
CA HIS A 46 -6.20 29.02 9.60
C HIS A 46 -5.42 27.78 9.11
N CYS A 47 -4.30 27.44 9.75
CA CYS A 47 -3.58 26.19 9.45
C CYS A 47 -4.43 24.96 9.77
N ARG A 48 -5.20 24.98 10.86
CA ARG A 48 -6.15 23.94 11.23
C ARG A 48 -7.24 23.75 10.17
N GLU A 49 -7.83 24.82 9.64
CA GLU A 49 -8.80 24.70 8.55
C GLU A 49 -8.21 24.00 7.33
N VAL A 50 -6.98 24.35 6.95
CA VAL A 50 -6.29 23.69 5.83
C VAL A 50 -6.06 22.20 6.09
N VAL A 51 -5.72 21.82 7.33
CA VAL A 51 -5.61 20.40 7.74
C VAL A 51 -6.94 19.68 7.53
N ILE A 52 -8.04 20.26 8.00
CA ILE A 52 -9.38 19.66 7.89
C ILE A 52 -9.79 19.53 6.42
N ASP A 53 -9.61 20.59 5.62
CA ASP A 53 -9.95 20.58 4.20
C ASP A 53 -9.09 19.57 3.42
N ALA A 54 -7.80 19.42 3.77
CA ALA A 54 -6.93 18.41 3.17
C ALA A 54 -7.38 16.97 3.49
N LEU A 55 -7.88 16.72 4.71
CA LEU A 55 -8.42 15.42 5.12
C LEU A 55 -9.76 15.11 4.45
N ARG A 56 -10.68 16.08 4.39
CA ARG A 56 -11.94 15.98 3.64
C ARG A 56 -11.68 15.68 2.16
N ARG A 57 -10.69 16.36 1.56
CA ARG A 57 -10.30 16.11 0.17
C ARG A 57 -9.80 14.68 -0.05
N ARG A 58 -9.10 14.07 0.92
CA ARG A 58 -8.66 12.67 0.83
C ARG A 58 -9.82 11.70 0.88
N LEU A 59 -10.83 11.96 1.71
CA LEU A 59 -12.07 11.16 1.77
C LEU A 59 -12.83 11.23 0.44
N TYR A 60 -12.93 12.43 -0.15
CA TYR A 60 -13.47 12.60 -1.50
C TYR A 60 -12.71 11.76 -2.54
N ASP A 61 -11.37 11.78 -2.51
CA ASP A 61 -10.56 11.03 -3.48
C ASP A 61 -10.67 9.50 -3.32
N LEU A 62 -11.20 9.00 -2.20
CA LEU A 62 -11.53 7.59 -1.95
C LEU A 62 -12.92 7.16 -2.48
N GLY A 63 -13.66 8.06 -3.13
CA GLY A 63 -14.91 7.72 -3.82
C GLY A 63 -16.17 7.75 -2.94
N GLN A 64 -16.23 8.63 -1.94
CA GLN A 64 -17.40 8.79 -1.07
C GLN A 64 -18.53 9.69 -1.66
N ASP A 65 -18.43 10.12 -2.92
CA ASP A 65 -19.46 10.96 -3.55
C ASP A 65 -20.42 10.17 -4.45
N ASP A 66 -21.55 9.76 -3.87
CA ASP A 66 -22.86 9.66 -4.55
C ASP A 66 -23.79 10.84 -4.16
N TRP A 67 -23.31 11.86 -3.41
CA TRP A 67 -24.14 12.95 -2.86
C TRP A 67 -24.10 14.28 -3.65
N PHE A 68 -23.69 14.26 -4.93
CA PHE A 68 -23.99 15.35 -5.88
C PHE A 68 -24.56 14.72 -7.16
N PRO A 69 -25.66 15.23 -7.75
CA PRO A 69 -26.56 14.41 -8.56
C PRO A 69 -25.84 13.78 -9.75
N PRO A 70 -25.98 12.46 -9.96
CA PRO A 70 -25.39 11.79 -11.11
C PRO A 70 -26.07 12.29 -12.38
N GLY A 71 -25.26 12.57 -13.41
CA GLY A 71 -25.80 12.71 -14.76
C GLY A 71 -26.55 11.43 -15.13
N ASP A 72 -27.80 11.57 -15.56
CA ASP A 72 -28.88 10.57 -15.78
C ASP A 72 -28.56 9.33 -16.67
N HIS A 73 -27.31 8.84 -16.80
CA HIS A 73 -26.92 8.02 -17.93
C HIS A 73 -26.09 6.76 -17.65
N LEU A 74 -26.10 6.17 -16.44
CA LEU A 74 -25.42 4.88 -16.23
C LEU A 74 -26.31 3.83 -15.56
N PRO A 75 -26.38 2.60 -16.09
CA PRO A 75 -27.28 1.56 -15.61
C PRO A 75 -26.81 0.95 -14.29
N ALA A 76 -27.78 0.64 -13.43
CA ALA A 76 -27.59 0.04 -12.11
C ALA A 76 -26.87 -1.31 -12.18
N ARG A 77 -25.81 -1.48 -11.38
CA ARG A 77 -25.21 -2.80 -11.11
C ARG A 77 -25.97 -3.48 -9.96
N ALA A 78 -26.43 -4.70 -10.21
CA ALA A 78 -26.99 -5.60 -9.21
C ALA A 78 -25.89 -6.55 -8.64
N PRO A 79 -26.10 -7.15 -7.44
CA PRO A 79 -25.02 -7.50 -6.52
C PRO A 79 -24.77 -9.02 -6.37
N GLU A 80 -23.58 -9.41 -5.91
CA GLU A 80 -23.32 -10.71 -5.26
C GLU A 80 -22.28 -10.57 -4.12
N PRO A 81 -22.32 -11.44 -3.08
CA PRO A 81 -22.07 -11.01 -1.69
C PRO A 81 -20.73 -11.49 -1.09
N VAL A 82 -19.86 -10.56 -0.71
CA VAL A 82 -18.76 -10.76 0.27
C VAL A 82 -18.43 -9.40 0.92
N LEU A 83 -18.61 -9.22 2.24
CA LEU A 83 -18.19 -8.06 3.07
C LEU A 83 -18.37 -6.62 2.50
N GLN A 84 -19.17 -6.44 1.47
CA GLN A 84 -19.38 -5.15 0.80
C GLN A 84 -20.19 -4.23 1.72
N GLY A 85 -19.67 -3.04 2.00
CA GLY A 85 -20.37 -2.00 2.74
C GLY A 85 -19.79 -1.67 4.11
N LEU A 86 -18.85 -2.46 4.67
CA LEU A 86 -18.18 -2.05 5.92
C LEU A 86 -17.17 -0.93 5.67
N ASP A 87 -16.43 -1.01 4.57
CA ASP A 87 -15.59 0.06 4.04
C ASP A 87 -16.41 1.32 3.77
N GLU A 88 -17.53 1.19 3.06
CA GLU A 88 -18.44 2.32 2.79
C GLU A 88 -19.06 2.88 4.08
N GLN A 89 -19.54 2.04 5.00
CA GLN A 89 -20.12 2.48 6.27
C GLN A 89 -19.08 3.17 7.16
N LEU A 90 -17.88 2.61 7.28
CA LEU A 90 -16.79 3.25 8.03
C LEU A 90 -16.35 4.54 7.35
N ALA A 91 -16.23 4.57 6.03
CA ALA A 91 -15.87 5.77 5.27
C ALA A 91 -16.93 6.87 5.42
N THR A 92 -18.21 6.52 5.35
CA THR A 92 -19.33 7.43 5.63
C THR A 92 -19.30 7.93 7.07
N LEU A 93 -19.00 7.06 8.05
CA LEU A 93 -18.87 7.50 9.45
C LEU A 93 -17.69 8.45 9.65
N VAL A 94 -16.53 8.15 9.06
CA VAL A 94 -15.35 9.03 9.11
C VAL A 94 -15.63 10.36 8.40
N ASP A 95 -16.31 10.33 7.26
CA ASP A 95 -16.69 11.51 6.50
C ASP A 95 -17.67 12.39 7.27
N ASN A 96 -18.72 11.80 7.85
CA ASN A 96 -19.65 12.51 8.72
C ASN A 96 -18.94 13.17 9.92
N ILE A 97 -17.95 12.48 10.52
CA ILE A 97 -17.14 13.05 11.61
C ILE A 97 -16.30 14.22 11.09
N ALA A 98 -15.67 14.09 9.92
CA ALA A 98 -14.87 15.16 9.32
C ALA A 98 -15.72 16.36 8.93
N PHE A 99 -16.93 16.14 8.42
CA PHE A 99 -17.88 17.19 8.06
C PHE A 99 -18.40 17.91 9.30
N ALA A 100 -18.63 17.19 10.40
CA ALA A 100 -19.10 17.74 11.67
C ALA A 100 -18.05 18.52 12.48
N LEU A 101 -16.80 18.61 12.02
CA LEU A 101 -15.77 19.42 12.68
C LEU A 101 -16.11 20.92 12.59
N PRO A 102 -15.86 21.71 13.67
CA PRO A 102 -16.02 23.15 13.63
C PRO A 102 -15.17 23.76 12.53
N SER A 103 -15.75 24.66 11.74
CA SER A 103 -15.07 25.31 10.62
C SER A 103 -15.24 26.82 10.64
N LEU A 104 -14.25 27.55 10.13
CA LEU A 104 -14.33 29.00 10.00
C LEU A 104 -15.45 29.38 9.01
N PRO A 105 -16.18 30.49 9.26
CA PRO A 105 -17.07 31.10 8.27
C PRO A 105 -16.35 31.34 6.94
N LEU A 106 -17.06 31.10 5.82
CA LEU A 106 -16.45 31.15 4.48
C LEU A 106 -15.82 32.51 4.14
N ASP A 107 -16.37 33.59 4.68
CA ASP A 107 -15.89 34.97 4.51
C ASP A 107 -14.64 35.30 5.33
N GLU A 108 -14.35 34.52 6.38
CA GLU A 108 -13.15 34.67 7.20
C GLU A 108 -11.98 33.81 6.71
N ARG A 109 -12.22 32.85 5.81
CA ARG A 109 -11.18 31.93 5.31
C ARG A 109 -10.21 32.64 4.36
N ARG A 110 -8.91 32.52 4.68
CA ARG A 110 -7.81 32.96 3.81
C ARG A 110 -7.35 31.83 2.88
N SER A 111 -6.67 32.20 1.80
CA SER A 111 -6.18 31.19 0.86
C SER A 111 -5.02 30.38 1.46
N PRO A 112 -4.87 29.07 1.15
CA PRO A 112 -3.74 28.27 1.64
C PRO A 112 -2.37 28.85 1.26
N ALA A 113 -2.26 29.53 0.13
CA ALA A 113 -1.02 30.17 -0.31
C ALA A 113 -0.59 31.31 0.63
N GLU A 114 -1.54 32.07 1.18
CA GLU A 114 -1.28 33.15 2.13
C GLU A 114 -0.91 32.61 3.52
N ILE A 115 -1.51 31.48 3.92
CA ILE A 115 -1.35 30.89 5.26
C ILE A 115 -0.05 30.07 5.36
N LEU A 116 0.28 29.28 4.33
CA LEU A 116 1.35 28.28 4.41
C LEU A 116 2.72 28.76 3.92
N GLY A 117 2.79 29.96 3.34
CA GLY A 117 3.95 30.43 2.58
C GLY A 117 5.24 30.64 3.38
N THR A 118 5.15 31.06 4.65
CA THR A 118 6.32 31.32 5.51
C THR A 118 6.27 30.53 6.80
N ALA A 119 7.42 30.01 7.22
CA ALA A 119 7.57 29.34 8.51
C ALA A 119 7.30 30.30 9.68
N SER A 120 6.60 29.81 10.70
CA SER A 120 6.34 30.58 11.92
C SER A 120 7.49 30.42 12.92
N ALA A 121 7.77 31.47 13.68
CA ALA A 121 8.69 31.42 14.81
C ALA A 121 8.07 30.73 16.04
N ASP A 122 6.74 30.68 16.11
CA ASP A 122 6.01 29.93 17.13
C ASP A 122 5.98 28.45 16.74
N ALA A 123 6.49 27.58 17.62
CA ALA A 123 6.63 26.16 17.33
C ALA A 123 5.29 25.43 17.21
N THR A 124 4.25 25.86 17.92
CA THR A 124 2.91 25.28 17.84
C THR A 124 2.27 25.67 16.51
N VAL A 125 2.36 26.94 16.12
CA VAL A 125 1.90 27.39 14.80
C VAL A 125 2.67 26.70 13.68
N GLU A 126 3.99 26.56 13.82
CA GLU A 126 4.82 25.89 12.82
C GLU A 126 4.50 24.40 12.71
N ALA A 127 4.18 23.71 13.81
CA ALA A 127 3.75 22.32 13.76
C ALA A 127 2.38 22.18 13.07
N TRP A 128 1.43 23.07 13.32
CA TRP A 128 0.17 23.13 12.57
C TRP A 128 0.38 23.42 11.09
N ARG A 129 1.26 24.38 10.76
CA ARG A 129 1.61 24.72 9.38
C ARG A 129 2.28 23.55 8.66
N ALA A 130 3.23 22.86 9.32
CA ALA A 130 3.90 21.68 8.78
C ALA A 130 2.91 20.54 8.52
N ALA A 131 2.01 20.25 9.47
CA ALA A 131 0.94 19.28 9.27
C ALA A 131 0.05 19.66 8.07
N ALA A 132 -0.34 20.93 7.93
CA ALA A 132 -1.14 21.43 6.81
C ALA A 132 -0.43 21.26 5.46
N VAL A 133 0.84 21.67 5.38
CA VAL A 133 1.66 21.54 4.16
C VAL A 133 1.79 20.08 3.74
N ASP A 134 2.17 19.19 4.66
CA ASP A 134 2.38 17.78 4.34
C ASP A 134 1.05 17.05 4.07
N LEU A 135 -0.04 17.39 4.76
CA LEU A 135 -1.34 16.83 4.44
C LEU A 135 -1.81 17.27 3.05
N GLN A 136 -1.72 18.55 2.71
CA GLN A 136 -2.10 19.06 1.40
C GLN A 136 -1.23 18.51 0.27
N ALA A 137 0.10 18.47 0.47
CA ALA A 137 1.03 17.90 -0.49
C ALA A 137 0.80 16.39 -0.68
N GLY A 138 0.54 15.65 0.41
CA GLY A 138 0.17 14.24 0.33
C GLY A 138 -1.16 14.01 -0.38
N SER A 139 -2.18 14.86 -0.14
CA SER A 139 -3.45 14.79 -0.88
C SER A 139 -3.24 15.05 -2.37
N HIS A 140 -2.45 16.07 -2.71
CA HIS A 140 -2.11 16.36 -4.10
C HIS A 140 -1.33 15.21 -4.75
N ALA A 141 -0.37 14.62 -4.04
CA ALA A 141 0.39 13.48 -4.53
C ALA A 141 -0.51 12.26 -4.83
N LEU A 142 -1.56 12.04 -4.02
CA LEU A 142 -2.58 11.05 -4.34
C LEU A 142 -3.37 11.47 -5.58
N SER A 143 -4.02 12.64 -5.57
CA SER A 143 -4.90 13.04 -6.68
C SER A 143 -4.17 13.11 -8.04
N ALA A 144 -2.90 13.53 -8.03
CA ALA A 144 -2.07 13.70 -9.22
C ALA A 144 -1.34 12.43 -9.67
N ALA A 145 -1.42 11.33 -8.91
CA ALA A 145 -0.82 10.07 -9.31
C ALA A 145 -1.48 9.55 -10.61
N ALA A 146 -0.64 9.12 -11.56
CA ALA A 146 -1.09 8.56 -12.83
C ALA A 146 -1.93 7.28 -12.63
N GLU A 147 -1.55 6.48 -11.63
CA GLU A 147 -2.30 5.32 -11.18
C GLU A 147 -2.88 5.58 -9.78
N GLN A 148 -4.16 5.26 -9.57
CA GLN A 148 -4.89 5.52 -8.32
C GLN A 148 -5.37 4.20 -7.69
N PRO A 149 -4.44 3.34 -7.23
CA PRO A 149 -4.75 1.99 -6.77
C PRO A 149 -5.71 1.98 -5.58
N TRP A 150 -5.75 3.03 -4.75
CA TRP A 150 -6.74 3.15 -3.67
C TRP A 150 -8.20 3.26 -4.16
N ARG A 151 -8.43 3.52 -5.45
CA ARG A 151 -9.76 3.48 -6.06
C ARG A 151 -10.14 2.12 -6.65
N SER A 152 -9.16 1.23 -6.87
CA SER A 152 -9.35 -0.03 -7.59
C SER A 152 -8.95 -1.28 -6.81
N ASP A 153 -8.05 -1.14 -5.83
CA ASP A 153 -7.58 -2.18 -4.92
C ASP A 153 -8.06 -1.84 -3.49
N PRO A 154 -8.97 -2.65 -2.92
CA PRO A 154 -9.46 -2.45 -1.55
C PRO A 154 -8.32 -2.35 -0.53
N GLY A 155 -7.24 -3.14 -0.69
CA GLY A 155 -6.11 -3.15 0.24
C GLY A 155 -5.31 -1.84 0.26
N ALA A 156 -5.25 -1.13 -0.87
CA ALA A 156 -4.64 0.18 -0.98
C ALA A 156 -5.54 1.28 -0.40
N GLY A 157 -6.86 1.18 -0.60
CA GLY A 157 -7.86 2.08 -0.02
C GLY A 157 -7.81 2.10 1.50
N TRP A 158 -7.64 0.93 2.13
CA TRP A 158 -7.51 0.82 3.59
C TRP A 158 -6.32 1.58 4.17
N TRP A 159 -5.22 1.76 3.43
CA TRP A 159 -4.08 2.55 3.92
C TRP A 159 -4.41 4.04 4.03
N VAL A 160 -5.06 4.60 3.02
CA VAL A 160 -5.47 6.02 3.03
C VAL A 160 -6.54 6.22 4.10
N MET A 161 -7.50 5.29 4.20
CA MET A 161 -8.53 5.30 5.23
C MET A 161 -7.96 5.27 6.65
N ARG A 162 -6.95 4.44 6.90
CA ARG A 162 -6.21 4.43 8.16
C ARG A 162 -5.59 5.80 8.44
N ASP A 163 -4.82 6.34 7.50
CA ASP A 163 -4.09 7.59 7.71
C ASP A 163 -5.05 8.76 7.96
N VAL A 164 -6.19 8.80 7.27
CA VAL A 164 -7.24 9.79 7.52
C VAL A 164 -7.86 9.59 8.90
N ALA A 165 -8.22 8.36 9.28
CA ALA A 165 -8.84 8.10 10.58
C ALA A 165 -7.92 8.51 11.75
N VAL A 166 -6.62 8.19 11.67
CA VAL A 166 -5.63 8.57 12.70
C VAL A 166 -5.41 10.08 12.75
N ALA A 167 -5.28 10.74 11.59
CA ALA A 167 -5.11 12.17 11.53
C ALA A 167 -6.36 12.91 12.05
N LEU A 168 -7.55 12.42 11.72
CA LEU A 168 -8.81 13.00 12.19
C LEU A 168 -9.01 12.81 13.70
N GLU A 169 -8.59 11.67 14.26
CA GLU A 169 -8.61 11.46 15.72
C GLU A 169 -7.69 12.46 16.42
N ALA A 170 -6.49 12.69 15.86
CA ALA A 170 -5.58 13.71 16.37
C ALA A 170 -6.19 15.11 16.33
N VAL A 171 -6.87 15.48 15.24
CA VAL A 171 -7.60 16.75 15.15
C VAL A 171 -8.69 16.85 16.21
N LEU A 172 -9.49 15.81 16.45
CA LEU A 172 -10.52 15.84 17.51
C LEU A 172 -9.91 16.08 18.90
N VAL A 173 -8.77 15.46 19.20
CA VAL A 173 -8.06 15.68 20.47
C VAL A 173 -7.57 17.13 20.56
N LEU A 174 -6.99 17.66 19.48
CA LEU A 174 -6.52 19.05 19.46
C LEU A 174 -7.68 20.06 19.54
N ASP A 175 -8.79 19.79 18.87
CA ASP A 175 -10.00 20.61 18.87
C ASP A 175 -10.64 20.67 20.24
N SER A 176 -10.69 19.54 20.96
CA SER A 176 -11.22 19.53 22.32
C SER A 176 -10.45 20.49 23.24
N ARG A 177 -9.13 20.63 23.07
CA ARG A 177 -8.31 21.61 23.80
C ARG A 177 -8.60 23.05 23.38
N LEU A 178 -8.80 23.29 22.08
CA LEU A 178 -9.17 24.61 21.56
C LEU A 178 -10.59 25.01 21.99
N GLU A 179 -11.50 24.04 22.11
CA GLU A 179 -12.87 24.24 22.59
C GLU A 179 -12.90 24.57 24.09
N GLU A 180 -12.08 23.90 24.91
CA GLU A 180 -11.96 24.19 26.34
C GLU A 180 -11.55 25.63 26.63
N VAL A 181 -10.70 26.22 25.79
CA VAL A 181 -10.29 27.64 25.89
C VAL A 181 -11.18 28.59 25.10
N GLY A 182 -12.26 28.11 24.50
CA GLY A 182 -13.23 28.92 23.77
C GLY A 182 -12.79 29.41 22.39
N LEU A 183 -11.67 28.93 21.84
CA LEU A 183 -11.15 29.36 20.54
C LEU A 183 -12.00 28.87 19.35
N LEU A 184 -12.86 27.88 19.56
CA LEU A 184 -13.80 27.35 18.56
C LEU A 184 -15.25 27.80 18.80
N ALA A 185 -15.48 28.82 19.64
CA ALA A 185 -16.83 29.27 19.99
C ALA A 185 -17.58 29.89 18.80
N ASP A 186 -16.87 30.69 17.98
CA ASP A 186 -17.45 31.41 16.85
C ASP A 186 -17.43 30.60 15.53
N HIS A 187 -16.94 29.36 15.57
CA HIS A 187 -16.90 28.49 14.40
C HIS A 187 -18.29 27.91 14.08
N GLN A 188 -18.55 27.69 12.79
CA GLN A 188 -19.76 27.03 12.34
C GLN A 188 -19.73 25.55 12.72
N ARG A 189 -20.83 25.07 13.32
CA ARG A 189 -20.96 23.70 13.81
C ARG A 189 -22.17 23.01 13.17
N PRO A 190 -21.96 22.07 12.24
CA PRO A 190 -23.03 21.21 11.78
C PRO A 190 -23.58 20.38 12.94
N GLU A 191 -24.90 20.23 13.02
CA GLU A 191 -25.51 19.35 14.01
C GLU A 191 -25.09 17.90 13.74
N TYR A 192 -24.40 17.28 14.70
CA TYR A 192 -24.04 15.87 14.62
C TYR A 192 -24.18 15.24 16.01
N ALA A 193 -25.00 14.19 16.09
CA ALA A 193 -25.45 13.61 17.36
C ALA A 193 -24.35 12.91 18.17
N MET A 194 -23.24 12.55 17.53
CA MET A 194 -22.17 11.75 18.14
C MET A 194 -21.28 12.58 19.07
N GLY A 195 -21.08 12.11 20.30
CA GLY A 195 -20.19 12.75 21.28
C GLY A 195 -18.70 12.58 20.95
N LEU A 196 -17.81 13.36 21.58
CA LEU A 196 -16.36 13.29 21.34
C LEU A 196 -15.80 11.86 21.54
N ASP A 197 -16.22 11.19 22.61
CA ASP A 197 -15.75 9.84 22.95
C ASP A 197 -16.16 8.81 21.90
N GLU A 198 -17.39 8.93 21.40
CA GLU A 198 -17.91 8.08 20.33
C GLU A 198 -17.17 8.35 19.01
N LYS A 199 -16.92 9.62 18.67
CA LYS A 199 -16.14 10.00 17.47
C LYS A 199 -14.73 9.41 17.52
N ARG A 200 -14.04 9.56 18.67
CA ARG A 200 -12.69 8.99 18.87
C ARG A 200 -12.70 7.47 18.82
N MET A 201 -13.70 6.83 19.43
CA MET A 201 -13.86 5.38 19.37
C MET A 201 -14.04 4.92 17.92
N VAL A 202 -14.94 5.54 17.15
CA VAL A 202 -15.17 5.20 15.74
C VAL A 202 -13.87 5.31 14.95
N LEU A 203 -13.14 6.43 15.06
CA LEU A 203 -11.89 6.62 14.32
C LEU A 203 -10.79 5.64 14.71
N SER A 204 -10.63 5.37 16.00
CA SER A 204 -9.66 4.39 16.50
C SER A 204 -9.99 2.98 16.00
N GLN A 205 -11.27 2.58 16.01
CA GLN A 205 -11.69 1.28 15.47
C GLN A 205 -11.54 1.23 13.95
N THR A 206 -11.89 2.29 13.23
CA THR A 206 -11.67 2.39 11.79
C THR A 206 -10.19 2.23 11.44
N ALA A 207 -9.30 2.92 12.16
CA ALA A 207 -7.86 2.78 11.95
C ALA A 207 -7.38 1.34 12.20
N ARG A 208 -7.90 0.68 13.25
CA ARG A 208 -7.58 -0.74 13.55
C ARG A 208 -8.09 -1.71 12.49
N VAL A 209 -9.33 -1.55 12.04
CA VAL A 209 -9.94 -2.37 10.98
C VAL A 209 -9.15 -2.16 9.68
N ALA A 210 -8.85 -0.91 9.34
CA ALA A 210 -8.04 -0.57 8.20
C ALA A 210 -6.64 -1.20 8.26
N THR A 211 -6.02 -1.28 9.45
CA THR A 211 -4.76 -2.01 9.64
C THR A 211 -4.91 -3.52 9.38
N TRP A 212 -6.04 -4.14 9.73
CA TRP A 212 -6.26 -5.56 9.47
C TRP A 212 -6.50 -5.88 7.99
N HIS A 213 -7.14 -4.96 7.26
CA HIS A 213 -7.50 -5.15 5.86
C HIS A 213 -6.49 -4.57 4.86
N ALA A 214 -5.53 -3.76 5.32
CA ALA A 214 -4.40 -3.32 4.51
C ALA A 214 -3.51 -4.53 4.13
N THR A 215 -3.47 -4.87 2.84
CA THR A 215 -2.69 -6.02 2.32
C THR A 215 -1.25 -5.65 1.91
N SER A 216 -0.91 -4.36 1.90
CA SER A 216 0.39 -3.82 1.45
C SER A 216 1.32 -3.47 2.63
N ALA A 217 2.64 -3.67 2.47
CA ALA A 217 3.64 -3.43 3.53
C ALA A 217 3.95 -1.94 3.83
N SER A 218 3.52 -1.02 2.96
CA SER A 218 3.55 0.44 3.17
C SER A 218 2.59 1.14 2.20
N PRO A 219 2.23 2.42 2.41
CA PRO A 219 1.43 3.18 1.46
C PRO A 219 2.10 3.31 0.09
N ASP A 220 3.43 3.48 0.06
CA ASP A 220 4.21 3.57 -1.18
C ASP A 220 4.38 2.19 -1.85
N ALA A 221 4.28 1.09 -1.10
CA ALA A 221 4.26 -0.27 -1.65
C ALA A 221 2.87 -0.70 -2.15
N ALA A 222 1.84 0.10 -1.85
CA ALA A 222 0.51 -0.01 -2.46
C ALA A 222 0.42 0.73 -3.81
N ALA A 223 1.46 1.47 -4.21
CA ALA A 223 1.64 1.97 -5.55
C ALA A 223 2.33 0.90 -6.42
N PRO A 224 1.82 0.58 -7.62
CA PRO A 224 2.70 0.12 -8.67
C PRO A 224 3.73 1.22 -8.91
N ARG A 225 5.02 0.88 -8.86
CA ARG A 225 6.02 1.74 -9.50
C ARG A 225 5.62 1.84 -10.97
N ASP A 226 5.51 3.07 -11.48
CA ASP A 226 5.13 3.32 -12.87
C ASP A 226 5.87 2.34 -13.80
N PRO A 227 5.19 1.66 -14.73
CA PRO A 227 5.88 1.24 -15.92
C PRO A 227 6.46 2.51 -16.55
N VAL A 228 7.76 2.51 -16.82
CA VAL A 228 8.32 3.44 -17.79
C VAL A 228 7.60 3.14 -19.11
N GLU A 229 6.48 3.81 -19.36
CA GLU A 229 5.88 3.93 -20.68
C GLU A 229 6.84 4.79 -21.50
N ALA A 230 7.87 4.13 -22.01
CA ALA A 230 8.56 4.61 -23.18
C ALA A 230 7.49 4.73 -24.28
N THR A 231 7.28 5.95 -24.73
CA THR A 231 6.82 6.28 -26.08
C THR A 231 7.27 5.21 -27.08
N ALA A 232 6.36 4.33 -27.47
CA ALA A 232 6.52 3.45 -28.61
C ALA A 232 5.17 3.31 -29.29
N GLY A 233 4.89 4.27 -30.17
CA GLY A 233 3.98 4.01 -31.26
C GLY A 233 4.47 2.81 -32.08
N VAL A 234 3.51 2.02 -32.56
CA VAL A 234 3.66 1.02 -33.61
C VAL A 234 4.39 -0.28 -33.20
N GLY A 235 3.60 -1.31 -32.91
CA GLY A 235 3.81 -2.67 -33.43
C GLY A 235 4.99 -3.51 -32.94
N VAL A 236 5.83 -3.02 -32.01
CA VAL A 236 6.94 -3.79 -31.47
C VAL A 236 6.81 -3.86 -29.95
N VAL A 237 6.45 -5.04 -29.44
CA VAL A 237 6.55 -5.36 -28.01
C VAL A 237 8.04 -5.41 -27.67
N ALA A 238 8.58 -4.34 -27.09
CA ALA A 238 9.95 -4.31 -26.58
C ALA A 238 9.96 -4.67 -25.06
N PRO A 239 11.04 -5.28 -24.52
CA PRO A 239 11.08 -5.68 -23.13
C PRO A 239 11.16 -4.45 -22.23
N VAL A 240 10.18 -4.25 -21.35
CA VAL A 240 10.27 -3.27 -20.28
C VAL A 240 11.17 -3.87 -19.20
N ALA A 241 12.38 -3.34 -19.04
CA ALA A 241 13.27 -3.73 -17.94
C ALA A 241 12.72 -3.13 -16.63
N LEU A 242 12.33 -3.99 -15.70
CA LEU A 242 11.70 -3.59 -14.43
C LEU A 242 12.63 -3.70 -13.25
N VAL A 243 13.73 -4.43 -13.38
CA VAL A 243 14.67 -4.69 -12.30
C VAL A 243 15.92 -3.84 -12.51
N GLY A 244 15.93 -2.68 -11.84
CA GLY A 244 17.09 -1.80 -11.75
C GLY A 244 18.01 -2.17 -10.57
N GLY A 245 17.44 -2.72 -9.49
CA GLY A 245 18.16 -3.16 -8.30
C GLY A 245 17.46 -4.29 -7.53
N PRO A 246 18.09 -4.83 -6.47
CA PRO A 246 17.52 -5.90 -5.65
C PRO A 246 16.09 -5.63 -5.16
N GLU A 247 15.79 -4.38 -4.79
CA GLU A 247 14.46 -3.96 -4.29
C GLU A 247 13.32 -4.16 -5.29
N ASP A 248 13.63 -4.29 -6.59
CA ASP A 248 12.65 -4.44 -7.67
C ASP A 248 12.27 -5.90 -7.93
N LEU A 249 12.98 -6.86 -7.33
CA LEU A 249 12.75 -8.29 -7.53
C LEU A 249 11.34 -8.73 -7.11
N ALA A 250 10.83 -8.22 -5.98
CA ALA A 250 9.48 -8.58 -5.49
C ALA A 250 8.36 -8.00 -6.38
N PRO A 251 8.37 -6.70 -6.76
CA PRO A 251 7.44 -6.17 -7.77
C PRO A 251 7.48 -6.92 -9.10
N ALA A 252 8.67 -7.27 -9.61
CA ALA A 252 8.83 -8.00 -10.86
C ALA A 252 8.26 -9.43 -10.76
N GLN A 253 8.46 -10.13 -9.64
CA GLN A 253 7.84 -11.43 -9.36
C GLN A 253 6.30 -11.33 -9.30
N ARG A 254 5.73 -10.28 -8.68
CA ARG A 254 4.27 -10.08 -8.67
C ARG A 254 3.70 -9.85 -10.07
N ARG A 255 4.41 -9.10 -10.91
CA ARG A 255 3.99 -8.91 -12.30
C ARG A 255 3.96 -10.23 -13.06
N LEU A 256 4.98 -11.07 -12.87
CA LEU A 256 4.98 -12.43 -13.41
C LEU A 256 3.79 -13.25 -12.87
N ALA A 257 3.52 -13.19 -11.56
CA ALA A 257 2.40 -13.91 -10.94
C ALA A 257 1.05 -13.53 -11.56
N ARG A 258 0.85 -12.25 -11.91
CA ARG A 258 -0.36 -11.79 -12.61
C ARG A 258 -0.50 -12.40 -13.99
N PHE A 259 0.59 -12.53 -14.75
CA PHE A 259 0.56 -13.20 -16.06
C PHE A 259 0.30 -14.70 -15.96
N LEU A 260 0.62 -15.31 -14.82
CA LEU A 260 0.40 -16.74 -14.57
C LEU A 260 -0.94 -17.05 -13.90
N LYS A 261 -1.73 -16.03 -13.52
CA LYS A 261 -2.97 -16.23 -12.76
C LYS A 261 -4.02 -16.96 -13.63
N PRO A 262 -4.67 -18.03 -13.13
CA PRO A 262 -5.70 -18.74 -13.90
C PRO A 262 -6.87 -17.80 -14.28
N THR A 263 -7.33 -17.85 -15.53
CA THR A 263 -8.49 -17.09 -16.01
C THR A 263 -9.80 -17.66 -15.45
N THR A 264 -10.69 -16.81 -14.95
CA THR A 264 -11.97 -17.23 -14.36
C THR A 264 -12.94 -17.77 -15.43
N PRO A 265 -13.75 -18.80 -15.13
CA PRO A 265 -14.66 -19.42 -16.11
C PRO A 265 -15.79 -18.51 -16.63
N SER A 266 -15.96 -17.30 -16.09
CA SER A 266 -16.90 -16.30 -16.61
C SER A 266 -16.33 -15.49 -17.78
N ASP A 267 -15.02 -15.55 -18.04
CA ASP A 267 -14.40 -14.91 -19.20
C ASP A 267 -14.48 -15.88 -20.39
N SER A 268 -15.25 -15.51 -21.41
CA SER A 268 -15.60 -16.34 -22.58
C SER A 268 -14.43 -16.57 -23.55
N PHE A 269 -13.37 -17.25 -23.09
CA PHE A 269 -12.19 -17.64 -23.87
C PHE A 269 -11.98 -19.16 -23.83
N ASP A 270 -13.02 -19.93 -24.17
CA ASP A 270 -13.05 -21.39 -24.09
C ASP A 270 -12.07 -22.14 -25.02
N ASP A 271 -11.27 -21.43 -25.83
CA ASP A 271 -10.30 -22.01 -26.78
C ASP A 271 -8.85 -21.55 -26.57
N GLU A 272 -8.55 -20.67 -25.60
CA GLU A 272 -7.18 -20.19 -25.35
C GLU A 272 -6.47 -21.04 -24.28
N PRO A 273 -5.18 -21.40 -24.48
CA PRO A 273 -4.40 -22.16 -23.51
C PRO A 273 -3.99 -21.28 -22.32
N GLU A 274 -4.18 -21.79 -21.09
CA GLU A 274 -3.82 -21.03 -19.88
C GLU A 274 -2.30 -20.86 -19.71
N ILE A 275 -1.52 -21.82 -20.22
CA ILE A 275 -0.05 -21.77 -20.26
C ILE A 275 0.46 -22.70 -21.37
N THR A 276 1.52 -22.29 -22.09
CA THR A 276 2.18 -23.14 -23.10
C THR A 276 3.25 -24.04 -22.49
N ALA A 277 3.64 -25.09 -23.22
CA ALA A 277 4.70 -26.00 -22.78
C ALA A 277 6.03 -25.25 -22.58
N ASP A 278 6.37 -24.36 -23.51
CA ASP A 278 7.60 -23.56 -23.43
C ASP A 278 7.60 -22.60 -22.23
N ALA A 279 6.47 -21.93 -21.97
CA ALA A 279 6.34 -21.04 -20.82
C ALA A 279 6.45 -21.82 -19.50
N ALA A 280 5.80 -22.98 -19.41
CA ALA A 280 5.87 -23.86 -18.24
C ALA A 280 7.31 -24.31 -17.96
N LYS A 281 8.04 -24.79 -18.98
CA LYS A 281 9.44 -25.22 -18.84
C LYS A 281 10.35 -24.05 -18.44
N HIS A 282 10.22 -22.92 -19.14
CA HIS A 282 11.06 -21.74 -18.93
C HIS A 282 10.86 -21.14 -17.53
N VAL A 283 9.60 -20.96 -17.10
CA VAL A 283 9.28 -20.44 -15.77
C VAL A 283 9.73 -21.41 -14.69
N THR A 284 9.49 -22.72 -14.84
CA THR A 284 9.93 -23.72 -13.85
C THR A 284 11.45 -23.69 -13.68
N ALA A 285 12.22 -23.81 -14.77
CA ALA A 285 13.68 -23.80 -14.72
C ALA A 285 14.23 -22.51 -14.11
N SER A 286 13.67 -21.37 -14.52
CA SER A 286 14.12 -20.06 -14.06
C SER A 286 13.77 -19.83 -12.60
N GLN A 287 12.58 -20.24 -12.15
CA GLN A 287 12.18 -20.10 -10.75
C GLN A 287 12.97 -21.04 -9.84
N THR A 288 13.38 -22.23 -10.30
CA THR A 288 14.35 -23.07 -9.57
C THR A 288 15.63 -22.30 -9.29
N HIS A 289 16.24 -21.72 -10.33
CA HIS A 289 17.46 -20.93 -10.19
C HIS A 289 17.27 -19.74 -9.24
N LEU A 290 16.20 -18.95 -9.45
CA LEU A 290 15.90 -17.78 -8.63
C LEU A 290 15.66 -18.14 -7.16
N CYS A 291 14.94 -19.23 -6.87
CA CYS A 291 14.74 -19.70 -5.50
C CYS A 291 16.08 -20.05 -4.83
N ARG A 292 16.99 -20.72 -5.54
CA ARG A 292 18.34 -21.01 -5.01
C ARG A 292 19.13 -19.73 -4.73
N VAL A 293 19.04 -18.72 -5.59
CA VAL A 293 19.67 -17.41 -5.37
C VAL A 293 19.07 -16.70 -4.16
N PHE A 294 17.74 -16.65 -4.06
CA PHE A 294 17.04 -15.97 -2.98
C PHE A 294 17.24 -16.66 -1.63
N ALA A 295 17.38 -17.99 -1.61
CA ALA A 295 17.78 -18.73 -0.42
C ALA A 295 19.14 -18.25 0.10
N ARG A 296 20.16 -18.18 -0.77
CA ARG A 296 21.49 -17.64 -0.41
C ARG A 296 21.41 -16.19 0.08
N ALA A 297 20.61 -15.35 -0.58
CA ALA A 297 20.41 -13.97 -0.16
C ALA A 297 19.76 -13.89 1.24
N ALA A 298 18.78 -14.74 1.53
CA ALA A 298 18.08 -14.80 2.82
C ALA A 298 18.95 -15.35 3.96
N GLU A 299 19.95 -16.18 3.68
CA GLU A 299 20.91 -16.71 4.67
C GLU A 299 21.84 -15.65 5.26
N THR A 300 22.04 -14.53 4.55
CA THR A 300 22.96 -13.45 4.95
C THR A 300 22.56 -12.76 6.26
N SER A 301 21.29 -12.85 6.68
CA SER A 301 20.79 -12.27 7.93
C SER A 301 20.10 -13.31 8.80
N ALA A 302 20.37 -13.25 10.11
CA ALA A 302 19.72 -14.12 11.10
C ALA A 302 18.20 -13.92 11.14
N ALA A 303 17.70 -12.72 10.82
CA ALA A 303 16.27 -12.40 10.80
C ALA A 303 15.52 -13.08 9.65
N THR A 304 16.19 -13.32 8.52
CA THR A 304 15.59 -13.87 7.29
C THR A 304 15.95 -15.33 7.06
N ARG A 305 16.77 -15.94 7.93
CA ARG A 305 17.23 -17.33 7.77
C ARG A 305 16.09 -18.35 7.66
N ARG A 306 14.95 -18.11 8.31
CA ARG A 306 13.75 -18.97 8.16
C ARG A 306 13.15 -18.90 6.75
N LEU A 307 13.29 -17.77 6.06
CA LEU A 307 12.84 -17.61 4.67
C LEU A 307 13.81 -18.26 3.68
N ALA A 308 15.07 -18.55 4.08
CA ALA A 308 15.96 -19.34 3.22
C ALA A 308 15.44 -20.77 3.01
N ALA A 309 14.98 -21.43 4.09
CA ALA A 309 14.33 -22.73 3.99
C ALA A 309 13.09 -22.68 3.09
N PHE A 310 12.26 -21.63 3.22
CA PHE A 310 11.10 -21.42 2.38
C PHE A 310 11.42 -21.39 0.86
N PHE A 311 12.52 -20.76 0.47
CA PHE A 311 12.97 -20.75 -0.94
C PHE A 311 13.57 -22.09 -1.35
N SER A 312 14.34 -22.74 -0.46
CA SER A 312 14.93 -24.06 -0.72
C SER A 312 13.86 -25.14 -0.95
N ASP A 313 12.84 -25.21 -0.11
CA ASP A 313 11.75 -26.19 -0.23
C ASP A 313 11.04 -26.07 -1.58
N ARG A 314 10.85 -24.84 -2.08
CA ARG A 314 10.28 -24.58 -3.41
C ARG A 314 11.21 -24.97 -4.54
N ALA A 315 12.50 -24.68 -4.39
CA ALA A 315 13.50 -25.08 -5.38
C ALA A 315 13.51 -26.60 -5.55
N GLU A 316 13.42 -27.37 -4.46
CA GLU A 316 13.37 -28.84 -4.49
C GLU A 316 12.14 -29.37 -5.25
N VAL A 317 10.95 -28.85 -4.96
CA VAL A 317 9.73 -29.28 -5.68
C VAL A 317 9.76 -28.87 -7.16
N LEU A 318 10.33 -27.71 -7.49
CA LEU A 318 10.51 -27.28 -8.89
C LEU A 318 11.58 -28.11 -9.63
N GLU A 319 12.63 -28.56 -8.94
CA GLU A 319 13.64 -29.50 -9.47
C GLU A 319 13.01 -30.85 -9.79
N ASP A 320 12.14 -31.36 -8.91
CA ASP A 320 11.36 -32.59 -9.17
C ASP A 320 10.36 -32.43 -10.31
N LEU A 321 9.79 -31.23 -10.47
CA LEU A 321 8.84 -30.94 -11.56
C LEU A 321 9.52 -30.88 -12.93
N HIS A 322 10.74 -30.34 -13.00
CA HIS A 322 11.45 -30.09 -14.27
C HIS A 322 11.51 -31.30 -15.22
N PRO A 323 11.98 -32.49 -14.82
CA PRO A 323 12.01 -33.66 -15.70
C PRO A 323 10.61 -34.15 -16.08
N LEU A 324 9.59 -33.91 -15.25
CA LEU A 324 8.21 -34.35 -15.50
C LEU A 324 7.50 -33.50 -16.56
N ILE A 325 7.96 -32.26 -16.78
CA ILE A 325 7.38 -31.34 -17.76
C ILE A 325 8.24 -31.15 -19.01
N GLU A 326 9.45 -31.72 -19.05
CA GLU A 326 10.42 -31.59 -20.14
C GLU A 326 9.83 -32.01 -21.50
N HIS A 327 9.03 -33.06 -21.50
CA HIS A 327 8.41 -33.63 -22.70
C HIS A 327 7.03 -33.07 -23.02
N LEU A 328 6.55 -32.04 -22.30
CA LEU A 328 5.30 -31.38 -22.67
C LEU A 328 5.42 -30.69 -24.04
N VAL A 329 4.39 -30.82 -24.85
CA VAL A 329 4.29 -30.18 -26.17
C VAL A 329 2.93 -29.53 -26.37
N ASP A 330 2.90 -28.42 -27.10
CA ASP A 330 1.68 -27.74 -27.50
C ASP A 330 1.06 -28.42 -28.74
N VAL A 331 -0.25 -28.69 -28.69
CA VAL A 331 -1.03 -29.27 -29.81
C VAL A 331 -1.26 -28.23 -30.90
N ASN A 332 -1.60 -27.00 -30.50
CA ASN A 332 -1.72 -25.85 -31.38
C ASN A 332 -0.65 -24.81 -31.02
N ASP A 333 0.37 -24.65 -31.87
CA ASP A 333 1.39 -23.58 -31.77
C ASP A 333 0.83 -22.21 -32.23
N ARG A 334 -0.42 -21.89 -31.86
CA ARG A 334 -0.96 -20.56 -32.09
C ARG A 334 -0.16 -19.61 -31.19
N ARG A 335 0.75 -18.86 -31.81
CA ARG A 335 1.63 -17.86 -31.21
C ARG A 335 0.83 -16.77 -30.50
N ASP A 336 0.39 -17.04 -29.28
CA ASP A 336 -0.32 -16.08 -28.45
C ASP A 336 0.68 -15.03 -27.90
N PRO A 337 0.45 -13.72 -28.13
CA PRO A 337 1.27 -12.66 -27.56
C PRO A 337 1.24 -12.60 -26.02
N THR A 338 0.24 -13.16 -25.34
CA THR A 338 0.07 -13.09 -23.88
C THR A 338 1.06 -14.00 -23.16
N ASN A 339 1.28 -15.23 -23.66
CA ASN A 339 2.29 -16.16 -23.14
C ASN A 339 3.74 -15.71 -23.39
N LYS A 340 3.98 -14.82 -24.35
CA LYS A 340 5.30 -14.19 -24.49
C LYS A 340 5.62 -13.27 -23.31
N ARG A 341 4.62 -12.64 -22.69
CA ARG A 341 4.84 -11.67 -21.62
C ARG A 341 5.37 -12.32 -20.34
N SER A 342 4.86 -13.50 -19.97
CA SER A 342 5.38 -14.28 -18.84
C SER A 342 6.82 -14.72 -19.08
N SER A 343 7.12 -15.27 -20.27
CA SER A 343 8.48 -15.66 -20.64
C SER A 343 9.46 -14.49 -20.68
N TRP A 344 9.02 -13.32 -21.16
CA TRP A 344 9.86 -12.11 -21.21
C TRP A 344 10.12 -11.55 -19.81
N GLN A 345 9.09 -11.48 -18.96
CA GLN A 345 9.24 -11.06 -17.56
C GLN A 345 10.14 -12.03 -16.79
N GLN A 346 10.03 -13.32 -17.05
CA GLN A 346 10.88 -14.34 -16.45
C GLN A 346 12.34 -14.20 -16.88
N SER A 347 12.60 -13.99 -18.18
CA SER A 347 13.96 -13.77 -18.70
C SER A 347 14.57 -12.49 -18.17
N GLU A 348 13.77 -11.43 -17.99
CA GLU A 348 14.22 -10.16 -17.41
C GLU A 348 14.68 -10.34 -15.96
N LEU A 349 13.90 -11.06 -15.14
CA LEU A 349 14.24 -11.41 -13.76
C LEU A 349 15.56 -12.19 -13.67
N VAL A 350 15.73 -13.23 -14.49
CA VAL A 350 16.97 -14.06 -14.51
C VAL A 350 18.17 -13.21 -14.91
N ASN A 351 18.07 -12.49 -16.04
CA ASN A 351 19.15 -11.64 -16.52
C ASN A 351 19.54 -10.56 -15.49
N ALA A 352 18.56 -9.99 -14.78
CA ALA A 352 18.84 -8.98 -13.76
C ALA A 352 19.57 -9.58 -12.55
N VAL A 353 19.15 -10.75 -12.08
CA VAL A 353 19.82 -11.47 -10.99
C VAL A 353 21.23 -11.90 -11.39
N GLU A 354 21.42 -12.43 -12.60
CA GLU A 354 22.75 -12.79 -13.11
C GLU A 354 23.67 -11.57 -13.19
N ARG A 355 23.16 -10.41 -13.63
CA ARG A 355 23.93 -9.15 -13.61
C ARG A 355 24.34 -8.74 -12.19
N MET A 356 23.44 -8.90 -11.20
CA MET A 356 23.74 -8.60 -9.80
C MET A 356 24.80 -9.56 -9.24
N GLU A 357 24.68 -10.87 -9.50
CA GLU A 357 25.70 -11.85 -9.08
C GLU A 357 27.04 -11.59 -9.77
N ALA A 358 27.04 -11.20 -11.06
CA ALA A 358 28.24 -10.87 -11.83
C ALA A 358 28.97 -9.60 -11.34
N SER A 359 28.26 -8.65 -10.72
CA SER A 359 28.90 -7.46 -10.11
C SER A 359 29.73 -7.79 -8.85
N GLY A 360 29.66 -9.03 -8.34
CA GLY A 360 30.46 -9.49 -7.20
C GLY A 360 29.91 -9.06 -5.83
N ASP A 361 28.89 -8.21 -5.80
CA ASP A 361 28.17 -7.85 -4.58
C ASP A 361 27.00 -8.80 -4.34
N PRO A 362 26.89 -9.41 -3.14
CA PRO A 362 25.75 -10.28 -2.83
C PRO A 362 24.45 -9.45 -2.84
N ILE A 363 23.35 -10.06 -3.31
CA ILE A 363 22.02 -9.45 -3.28
C ILE A 363 21.65 -9.14 -1.82
N ARG A 364 21.66 -7.84 -1.47
CA ARG A 364 21.34 -7.35 -0.14
C ARG A 364 19.93 -6.77 -0.10
N LEU A 365 19.04 -7.48 0.59
CA LEU A 365 17.67 -7.07 0.82
C LEU A 365 17.44 -6.84 2.31
N LYS A 366 16.64 -5.83 2.66
CA LYS A 366 16.14 -5.65 4.03
C LYS A 366 15.22 -6.83 4.38
N PRO A 367 15.07 -7.21 5.66
CA PRO A 367 14.19 -8.33 6.05
C PRO A 367 12.78 -8.24 5.49
N ALA A 368 12.17 -7.05 5.52
CA ALA A 368 10.86 -6.82 4.91
C ALA A 368 10.85 -7.08 3.39
N GLN A 369 11.91 -6.71 2.68
CA GLN A 369 12.01 -6.96 1.23
C GLN A 369 12.20 -8.45 0.92
N VAL A 370 12.92 -9.19 1.76
CA VAL A 370 13.03 -10.67 1.62
C VAL A 370 11.68 -11.34 1.85
N LEU A 371 10.89 -10.86 2.81
CA LEU A 371 9.53 -11.37 3.05
C LEU A 371 8.60 -11.07 1.87
N GLU A 372 8.62 -9.84 1.36
CA GLU A 372 7.79 -9.45 0.21
C GLU A 372 8.19 -10.23 -1.06
N LEU A 373 9.48 -10.51 -1.22
CA LEU A 373 10.00 -11.41 -2.25
C LEU A 373 9.50 -12.83 -2.05
N ALA A 374 9.53 -13.36 -0.82
CA ALA A 374 9.02 -14.70 -0.50
C ALA A 374 7.52 -14.82 -0.82
N LYS A 375 6.71 -13.81 -0.47
CA LYS A 375 5.27 -13.75 -0.84
C LYS A 375 5.08 -13.72 -2.35
N ALA A 376 5.82 -12.87 -3.07
CA ALA A 376 5.73 -12.79 -4.52
C ALA A 376 6.15 -14.11 -5.21
N THR A 377 7.21 -14.75 -4.72
CA THR A 377 7.63 -16.08 -5.19
C THR A 377 6.58 -17.16 -4.87
N HIS A 378 5.88 -17.07 -3.74
CA HIS A 378 4.74 -17.94 -3.48
C HIS A 378 3.63 -17.76 -4.52
N GLU A 379 3.23 -16.52 -4.81
CA GLU A 379 2.20 -16.24 -5.81
C GLU A 379 2.60 -16.79 -7.19
N VAL A 380 3.85 -16.62 -7.60
CA VAL A 380 4.35 -17.17 -8.87
C VAL A 380 4.30 -18.69 -8.90
N THR A 381 4.85 -19.35 -7.87
CA THR A 381 4.90 -20.82 -7.81
C THR A 381 3.52 -21.45 -7.67
N HIS A 382 2.63 -20.83 -6.90
CA HIS A 382 1.25 -21.25 -6.76
C HIS A 382 0.48 -21.08 -8.07
N ASN A 383 0.53 -19.89 -8.69
CA ASN A 383 -0.19 -19.62 -9.94
C ASN A 383 0.32 -20.49 -11.08
N LEU A 384 1.65 -20.69 -11.20
CA LEU A 384 2.25 -21.65 -12.13
C LEU A 384 1.64 -23.05 -11.93
N ALA A 385 1.64 -23.54 -10.69
CA ALA A 385 1.13 -24.86 -10.37
C ALA A 385 -0.36 -25.01 -10.70
N THR A 386 -1.18 -24.02 -10.34
CA THR A 386 -2.62 -24.06 -10.58
C THR A 386 -2.97 -23.95 -12.06
N SER A 387 -2.32 -23.05 -12.80
CA SER A 387 -2.61 -22.83 -14.22
C SER A 387 -2.12 -23.99 -15.08
N LEU A 388 -0.90 -24.49 -14.81
CA LEU A 388 -0.40 -25.66 -15.52
C LEU A 388 -1.23 -26.91 -15.23
N ARG A 389 -1.60 -27.14 -13.97
CA ARG A 389 -2.47 -28.27 -13.62
C ARG A 389 -3.85 -28.15 -14.26
N ARG A 390 -4.43 -26.95 -14.30
CA ARG A 390 -5.74 -26.72 -14.91
C ARG A 390 -5.68 -26.96 -16.42
N GLU A 391 -4.66 -26.46 -17.10
CA GLU A 391 -4.45 -26.71 -18.54
C GLU A 391 -4.28 -28.21 -18.82
N LEU A 392 -3.38 -28.90 -18.09
CA LEU A 392 -3.11 -30.33 -18.27
C LEU A 392 -4.34 -31.22 -18.07
N LEU A 393 -5.24 -30.85 -17.15
CA LEU A 393 -6.43 -31.62 -16.81
C LEU A 393 -7.69 -31.19 -17.58
N ARG A 394 -7.57 -30.17 -18.44
CA ARG A 394 -8.69 -29.66 -19.23
C ARG A 394 -9.13 -30.66 -20.30
N GLY A 395 -10.45 -30.74 -20.53
CA GLY A 395 -11.02 -31.65 -21.54
C GLY A 395 -10.54 -31.38 -22.97
N ASN A 396 -10.19 -30.13 -23.28
CA ASN A 396 -9.62 -29.65 -24.53
C ASN A 396 -8.18 -29.10 -24.35
N SER A 397 -7.40 -29.68 -23.42
CA SER A 397 -5.99 -29.29 -23.16
C SER A 397 -5.18 -29.11 -24.45
N ASN A 398 -4.47 -27.99 -24.53
CA ASN A 398 -3.45 -27.74 -25.56
C ASN A 398 -2.14 -28.47 -25.26
N LEU A 399 -1.96 -29.01 -24.05
CA LEU A 399 -0.73 -29.67 -23.63
C LEU A 399 -0.88 -31.20 -23.71
N LEU A 400 0.11 -31.84 -24.33
CA LEU A 400 0.31 -33.29 -24.32
C LEU A 400 1.68 -33.63 -23.76
N ASP A 401 1.79 -34.81 -23.15
CA ASP A 401 3.05 -35.41 -22.77
C ASP A 401 3.57 -36.25 -23.94
N ALA A 402 4.69 -35.84 -24.52
CA ALA A 402 5.35 -36.50 -25.65
C ALA A 402 6.60 -37.30 -25.22
N ASP A 403 6.61 -37.87 -24.00
CA ASP A 403 7.70 -38.71 -23.53
C ASP A 403 8.04 -39.79 -24.58
N PRO A 404 9.29 -39.81 -25.09
CA PRO A 404 9.72 -40.73 -26.14
C PRO A 404 9.64 -42.21 -25.72
N ASN A 405 9.55 -42.50 -24.43
CA ASN A 405 9.39 -43.85 -23.92
C ASN A 405 7.93 -44.34 -23.95
N GLN A 406 6.95 -43.48 -24.30
CA GLN A 406 5.56 -43.88 -24.41
C GLN A 406 5.28 -44.57 -25.76
N PRO A 407 4.85 -45.85 -25.76
CA PRO A 407 4.67 -46.63 -26.98
C PRO A 407 3.51 -46.16 -27.87
N ALA A 408 2.63 -45.29 -27.35
CA ALA A 408 1.43 -44.81 -28.04
C ALA A 408 1.57 -43.39 -28.65
N GLY A 409 2.76 -42.77 -28.55
CA GLY A 409 2.97 -41.37 -28.94
C GLY A 409 2.44 -40.38 -27.90
N PRO A 410 2.35 -39.08 -28.24
CA PRO A 410 1.94 -38.05 -27.29
C PRO A 410 0.58 -38.33 -26.66
N SER A 411 0.50 -38.27 -25.34
CA SER A 411 -0.68 -38.63 -24.58
C SER A 411 -1.11 -37.54 -23.61
N ARG A 412 -2.39 -37.59 -23.19
CA ARG A 412 -2.91 -36.64 -22.20
C ARG A 412 -2.40 -36.99 -20.82
N VAL A 413 -1.96 -35.97 -20.09
CA VAL A 413 -1.67 -36.08 -18.67
C VAL A 413 -2.95 -36.44 -17.91
N ARG A 414 -2.84 -37.43 -17.03
CA ARG A 414 -3.97 -37.93 -16.23
C ARG A 414 -3.91 -37.40 -14.80
N ARG A 415 -5.08 -37.35 -14.17
CA ARG A 415 -5.17 -37.15 -12.71
C ARG A 415 -4.34 -38.21 -11.98
N TYR A 416 -3.70 -37.80 -10.90
CA TYR A 416 -2.81 -38.61 -10.06
C TYR A 416 -1.54 -39.12 -10.75
N SER A 417 -1.22 -38.64 -11.95
CA SER A 417 0.11 -38.82 -12.55
C SER A 417 1.20 -38.15 -11.70
N PRO A 418 2.47 -38.53 -11.85
CA PRO A 418 3.58 -37.88 -11.14
C PRO A 418 3.54 -36.35 -11.29
N VAL A 419 3.32 -35.84 -12.50
CA VAL A 419 3.22 -34.39 -12.77
C VAL A 419 2.03 -33.73 -12.05
N ASP A 420 0.85 -34.35 -12.03
CA ASP A 420 -0.32 -33.81 -11.31
C ASP A 420 -0.08 -33.79 -9.79
N ARG A 421 0.61 -34.80 -9.24
CA ARG A 421 0.99 -34.84 -7.82
C ARG A 421 1.99 -33.75 -7.49
N THR A 422 3.08 -33.64 -8.23
CA THR A 422 4.10 -32.61 -8.00
C THR A 422 3.53 -31.20 -8.12
N LEU A 423 2.62 -30.95 -9.07
CA LEU A 423 1.90 -29.67 -9.17
C LEU A 423 0.94 -29.44 -8.01
N THR A 424 0.29 -30.50 -7.50
CA THR A 424 -0.53 -30.41 -6.29
C THR A 424 0.32 -30.07 -5.08
N ASP A 425 1.49 -30.71 -4.94
CA ASP A 425 2.44 -30.47 -3.84
C ASP A 425 2.97 -29.03 -3.92
N LEU A 426 3.37 -28.56 -5.11
CA LEU A 426 3.82 -27.18 -5.34
C LEU A 426 2.74 -26.16 -5.00
N ALA A 427 1.49 -26.40 -5.39
CA ALA A 427 0.36 -25.53 -5.05
C ALA A 427 0.02 -25.54 -3.55
N ALA A 428 0.25 -26.67 -2.87
CA ALA A 428 -0.02 -26.87 -1.46
C ALA A 428 1.10 -26.37 -0.53
N LEU A 429 2.29 -26.03 -1.08
CA LEU A 429 3.37 -25.45 -0.29
C LEU A 429 2.87 -24.19 0.44
N PRO A 430 3.10 -24.09 1.75
CA PRO A 430 2.53 -23.02 2.55
C PRO A 430 3.06 -21.67 2.10
N ALA A 431 2.18 -20.68 2.01
CA ALA A 431 2.57 -19.27 1.93
C ALA A 431 3.54 -18.97 3.08
N PRO A 432 4.51 -18.05 2.90
CA PRO A 432 5.40 -17.68 3.98
C PRO A 432 4.55 -17.04 5.08
N SER A 433 4.30 -17.80 6.14
CA SER A 433 3.59 -17.34 7.32
C SER A 433 4.59 -16.64 8.22
N GLU A 434 4.48 -15.33 8.33
CA GLU A 434 4.94 -14.64 9.52
C GLU A 434 3.72 -14.36 10.41
N PRO A 435 3.88 -14.24 11.75
CA PRO A 435 2.87 -13.56 12.54
C PRO A 435 2.58 -12.26 11.79
N ALA A 436 1.30 -12.05 11.43
CA ALA A 436 0.79 -10.92 10.64
C ALA A 436 1.81 -9.79 10.68
N ALA A 437 2.53 -9.61 9.55
CA ALA A 437 3.76 -8.84 9.44
C ALA A 437 3.80 -7.82 10.56
N ARG A 438 4.71 -7.99 11.53
CA ARG A 438 4.82 -7.04 12.65
C ARG A 438 4.86 -5.70 12.00
N PHE A 439 3.76 -5.00 12.19
CA PHE A 439 3.45 -3.76 11.57
C PHE A 439 4.67 -2.87 11.79
N SER A 440 5.47 -2.68 10.74
CA SER A 440 6.44 -1.60 10.76
C SER A 440 5.60 -0.39 10.44
N ASP A 441 4.81 0.04 11.41
CA ASP A 441 4.30 1.38 11.41
C ASP A 441 5.54 2.25 11.21
N PRO A 442 5.64 2.97 10.11
CA PRO A 442 6.75 3.89 9.98
C PRO A 442 6.65 4.85 11.17
N LEU A 443 7.81 5.03 11.82
CA LEU A 443 7.94 5.26 13.27
C LEU A 443 7.00 6.34 13.82
N GLN A 444 6.64 7.34 13.02
CA GLN A 444 5.84 8.47 13.45
C GLN A 444 4.33 8.19 13.45
N ARG A 445 3.82 7.36 12.54
CA ARG A 445 2.41 6.93 12.55
C ARG A 445 2.10 5.99 13.73
N ALA A 446 3.04 5.12 14.11
CA ALA A 446 2.93 4.35 15.37
C ALA A 446 2.98 5.22 16.58
N ALA A 447 3.95 6.14 16.60
CA ALA A 447 4.09 7.06 17.72
C ALA A 447 2.80 7.86 17.90
N LEU A 448 2.22 8.39 16.82
CA LEU A 448 0.94 9.11 16.87
C LEU A 448 -0.20 8.22 17.39
N GLN A 449 -0.41 7.03 16.82
CA GLN A 449 -1.46 6.13 17.30
C GLN A 449 -1.27 5.73 18.77
N GLN A 450 -0.03 5.47 19.18
CA GLN A 450 0.29 5.13 20.57
C GLN A 450 0.00 6.32 21.50
N THR A 451 0.38 7.54 21.12
CA THR A 451 0.06 8.76 21.86
C THR A 451 -1.45 8.95 21.99
N LEU A 452 -2.21 8.75 20.91
CA LEU A 452 -3.69 8.86 20.93
C LEU A 452 -4.33 7.84 21.86
N ASN A 453 -3.87 6.58 21.82
CA ASN A 453 -4.35 5.52 22.71
C ASN A 453 -4.07 5.81 24.19
N LEU A 454 -3.00 6.56 24.49
CA LEU A 454 -2.62 6.97 25.84
C LEU A 454 -3.22 8.33 26.25
N THR A 455 -3.89 9.03 25.33
CA THR A 455 -4.52 10.32 25.60
C THR A 455 -5.98 10.08 26.01
N PRO A 456 -6.33 10.14 27.31
CA PRO A 456 -7.71 10.00 27.74
C PRO A 456 -8.56 11.15 27.19
N PRO A 457 -9.84 10.92 26.86
CA PRO A 457 -10.74 12.03 26.55
C PRO A 457 -10.95 12.90 27.80
N LEU A 458 -11.02 14.21 27.59
CA LEU A 458 -11.15 15.22 28.66
C LEU A 458 -12.40 15.01 29.52
N THR A 459 -13.43 14.35 29.00
CA THR A 459 -14.65 13.94 29.70
C THR A 459 -14.46 12.85 30.77
N SER A 460 -13.34 12.12 30.73
CA SER A 460 -13.13 10.89 31.50
C SER A 460 -12.11 11.00 32.65
N ASP A 461 -11.46 12.16 32.82
CA ASP A 461 -10.52 12.39 33.93
C ASP A 461 -11.15 13.31 35.00
N PRO A 462 -11.78 12.75 36.06
CA PRO A 462 -12.33 13.54 37.16
C PRO A 462 -11.26 14.24 38.01
N ALA A 463 -9.97 13.96 37.79
CA ALA A 463 -8.85 14.58 38.50
C ALA A 463 -8.22 15.76 37.73
N ARG A 464 -8.53 15.94 36.45
CA ARG A 464 -8.12 17.12 35.69
C ARG A 464 -9.13 18.24 35.94
N ALA A 465 -8.86 19.07 36.95
CA ALA A 465 -9.54 20.36 37.05
C ALA A 465 -9.34 21.08 35.70
N PRO A 466 -10.40 21.67 35.10
CA PRO A 466 -10.25 22.44 33.87
C PRO A 466 -9.18 23.49 34.13
N THR A 467 -8.02 23.34 33.49
CA THR A 467 -6.94 24.31 33.62
C THR A 467 -7.40 25.53 32.82
N PRO A 468 -7.75 26.66 33.47
CA PRO A 468 -8.27 27.82 32.75
C PRO A 468 -7.25 28.44 31.78
N PHE A 469 -6.00 27.95 31.82
CA PHE A 469 -4.91 28.35 30.95
C PHE A 469 -4.08 27.09 30.61
N PRO A 470 -4.09 26.58 29.37
CA PRO A 470 -2.96 25.77 28.89
C PRO A 470 -1.69 26.61 29.04
N THR A 471 -0.54 25.95 29.21
CA THR A 471 0.74 26.65 29.38
C THR A 471 1.02 27.51 28.15
N ALA A 472 0.71 28.80 28.24
CA ALA A 472 1.07 29.77 27.22
C ALA A 472 2.59 29.92 27.25
N ARG A 473 3.25 29.73 26.11
CA ARG A 473 4.70 29.83 26.02
C ARG A 473 5.09 31.29 26.22
N GLY A 474 5.51 31.62 27.44
CA GLY A 474 5.92 32.97 27.80
C GLY A 474 7.07 33.42 26.89
N ALA A 475 6.91 34.57 26.26
CA ALA A 475 8.02 35.30 25.66
C ALA A 475 9.14 35.39 26.71
N SER A 476 10.38 35.08 26.31
CA SER A 476 11.56 35.29 27.16
C SER A 476 11.43 36.64 27.87
N PRO A 477 11.54 36.71 29.21
CA PRO A 477 11.51 37.98 29.91
C PRO A 477 12.77 38.74 29.49
N SER A 478 12.65 39.60 28.48
CA SER A 478 13.51 40.78 28.40
C SER A 478 13.19 41.57 29.66
N ALA A 479 14.05 41.43 30.66
CA ALA A 479 14.01 42.24 31.87
C ALA A 479 13.80 43.71 31.47
N PRO A 480 12.81 44.41 32.02
CA PRO A 480 12.84 45.86 31.96
C PRO A 480 14.01 46.29 32.85
N ALA A 481 15.02 46.89 32.24
CA ALA A 481 15.81 47.87 32.96
C ALA A 481 14.87 49.06 33.21
N PHE A 482 14.28 49.12 34.41
CA PHE A 482 14.27 50.28 35.32
C PHE A 482 13.56 49.90 36.62
#